data_AF-A0A353SRJ4-F1
#
_entry.id   AF-A0A353SRJ4-F1
#
_cell.length_a   1.000
_cell.length_b   1.000
_cell.length_c   1.000
_cell.angle_alpha   90.00
_cell.angle_beta   90.00
_cell.angle_gamma   90.00
#
_symmetry.space_group_name_H-M   'P 1'
#
loop_
_entity.id
_entity.type
_entity.pdbx_description
1 polymer ?
#
loop_
_entity_poly.entity_id
_entity_poly.type
_entity_poly.pdbx_seq_one_letter_code
_entity_poly.pdbx_strand_id
1 'polypeptide(L)'
;MQRLRTQLAKRSLSYGCAFSAEEIVVTSGCVEAVTLALQATCRPGDTVAIASPVYYTFLHSIQWMGLKVLEIPSTPREGMSVEVLSYAIRNNPVHACLVISNFNNPLGSVMPDDRKRELVELLAQHDIPLIEDDVYGDLAFGSSRPAAVKAYDEKGLVLYCSSFSKTLAPGYRVGWIAPGTLFSTAGRYGNCIRLNAAFWSERVEQALETVGEMAITALRSSPSSRVRRAP
;
A
#
# COMPACT_ATOMS: atom_id res chain seq x y z
N MET A 1 -3.50 7.16 -17.53
CA MET A 1 -3.83 6.79 -16.13
C MET A 1 -5.31 6.88 -15.77
N GLN A 2 -6.05 7.94 -16.14
CA GLN A 2 -7.47 8.08 -15.74
C GLN A 2 -8.34 6.86 -16.11
N ARG A 3 -8.23 6.34 -17.35
CA ARG A 3 -8.97 5.16 -17.79
C ARG A 3 -8.75 3.94 -16.87
N LEU A 4 -7.51 3.69 -16.45
CA LEU A 4 -7.18 2.58 -15.54
C LEU A 4 -7.85 2.77 -14.19
N ARG A 5 -7.73 3.97 -13.59
CA ARG A 5 -8.38 4.30 -12.30
C ARG A 5 -9.88 4.12 -12.37
N THR A 6 -10.54 4.54 -13.46
CA THR A 6 -11.97 4.31 -13.68
C THR A 6 -12.33 2.83 -13.73
N GLN A 7 -11.51 1.98 -14.37
CA GLN A 7 -11.77 0.53 -14.40
C GLN A 7 -11.54 -0.12 -13.04
N LEU A 8 -10.53 0.32 -12.29
CA LEU A 8 -10.28 -0.13 -10.92
C LEU A 8 -11.44 0.25 -9.98
N ALA A 9 -11.95 1.49 -10.09
CA ALA A 9 -13.14 1.96 -9.39
C ALA A 9 -14.36 1.08 -9.69
N LYS A 10 -14.64 0.80 -10.97
CA LYS A 10 -15.73 -0.10 -11.36
C LYS A 10 -15.54 -1.51 -10.81
N ARG A 11 -14.31 -2.04 -10.86
CA ARG A 11 -13.98 -3.36 -10.31
C ARG A 11 -14.22 -3.41 -8.80
N SER A 12 -14.06 -2.30 -8.08
CA SER A 12 -14.26 -2.27 -6.63
C SER A 12 -15.63 -2.71 -6.14
N LEU A 13 -16.65 -2.51 -6.98
CA LEU A 13 -18.01 -2.97 -6.73
C LEU A 13 -18.09 -4.51 -6.56
N SER A 14 -17.22 -5.26 -7.25
CA SER A 14 -17.24 -6.74 -7.17
C SER A 14 -16.71 -7.29 -5.85
N TYR A 15 -16.15 -6.43 -4.98
CA TYR A 15 -15.65 -6.81 -3.67
C TYR A 15 -16.19 -5.93 -2.55
N GLY A 16 -17.36 -5.33 -2.76
CA GLY A 16 -18.12 -4.58 -1.76
C GLY A 16 -17.65 -3.15 -1.53
N CYS A 17 -16.73 -2.65 -2.36
CA CYS A 17 -16.20 -1.30 -2.27
C CYS A 17 -16.81 -0.38 -3.33
N ALA A 18 -16.87 0.92 -3.06
CA ALA A 18 -17.35 1.92 -4.01
C ALA A 18 -16.38 3.09 -4.10
N PHE A 19 -15.24 2.89 -4.78
CA PHE A 19 -14.24 3.96 -4.94
C PHE A 19 -14.60 4.90 -6.09
N SER A 20 -14.30 6.17 -5.92
CA SER A 20 -14.10 7.12 -7.02
C SER A 20 -12.74 6.86 -7.67
N ALA A 21 -12.62 7.17 -8.96
CA ALA A 21 -11.33 7.07 -9.66
C ALA A 21 -10.27 7.97 -9.00
N GLU A 22 -10.69 9.12 -8.48
CA GLU A 22 -9.89 10.16 -7.84
C GLU A 22 -9.27 9.70 -6.51
N GLU A 23 -9.86 8.70 -5.85
CA GLU A 23 -9.36 8.11 -4.62
C GLU A 23 -8.25 7.08 -4.85
N ILE A 24 -8.09 6.57 -6.07
CA ILE A 24 -7.15 5.48 -6.36
C ILE A 24 -5.78 6.04 -6.74
N VAL A 25 -4.74 5.61 -6.05
CA VAL A 25 -3.35 5.88 -6.47
C VAL A 25 -2.79 4.60 -7.09
N VAL A 26 -2.30 4.69 -8.32
CA VAL A 26 -1.66 3.55 -9.00
C VAL A 26 -0.21 3.45 -8.57
N THR A 27 0.25 2.23 -8.32
CA THR A 27 1.59 1.88 -7.86
C THR A 27 2.20 0.83 -8.78
N SER A 28 3.48 0.51 -8.55
CA SER A 28 4.24 -0.52 -9.24
C SER A 28 4.06 -1.92 -8.62
N GLY A 29 2.88 -2.19 -8.07
CA GLY A 29 2.53 -3.45 -7.41
C GLY A 29 2.07 -3.28 -5.96
N CYS A 30 1.57 -4.37 -5.37
CA CYS A 30 0.96 -4.32 -4.04
C CYS A 30 1.99 -4.05 -2.94
N VAL A 31 3.23 -4.54 -3.07
CA VAL A 31 4.30 -4.27 -2.11
C VAL A 31 4.59 -2.76 -2.01
N GLU A 32 4.59 -2.04 -3.13
CA GLU A 32 4.73 -0.58 -3.10
C GLU A 32 3.50 0.07 -2.45
N ALA A 33 2.29 -0.40 -2.76
CA ALA A 33 1.06 0.10 -2.13
C ALA A 33 1.08 -0.04 -0.60
N VAL A 34 1.44 -1.22 -0.09
CA VAL A 34 1.58 -1.47 1.36
C VAL A 34 2.72 -0.64 1.96
N THR A 35 3.84 -0.48 1.24
CA THR A 35 4.95 0.36 1.70
C THR A 35 4.53 1.82 1.84
N LEU A 36 3.80 2.36 0.87
CA LEU A 36 3.22 3.69 0.93
C LEU A 36 2.21 3.81 2.08
N ALA A 37 1.38 2.79 2.30
CA ALA A 37 0.45 2.77 3.42
C ALA A 37 1.20 2.89 4.77
N LEU A 38 2.23 2.06 4.98
CA LEU A 38 3.06 2.08 6.18
C LEU A 38 3.74 3.44 6.40
N GLN A 39 4.31 4.03 5.34
CA GLN A 39 4.95 5.35 5.42
C GLN A 39 3.95 6.47 5.76
N ALA A 40 2.71 6.37 5.28
CA ALA A 40 1.69 7.37 5.54
C ALA A 40 1.12 7.27 6.96
N THR A 41 1.08 6.06 7.53
CA THR A 41 0.47 5.81 8.85
C THR A 41 1.46 5.75 10.01
N CYS A 42 2.75 5.49 9.74
CA CYS A 42 3.72 5.19 10.78
C CYS A 42 5.00 6.04 10.69
N ARG A 43 5.73 6.12 11.80
CA ARG A 43 7.06 6.72 11.95
C ARG A 43 8.06 5.69 12.48
N PRO A 44 9.38 5.86 12.22
CA PRO A 44 10.38 4.99 12.82
C PRO A 44 10.19 4.88 14.35
N GLY A 45 10.18 3.65 14.86
CA GLY A 45 9.89 3.32 16.26
C GLY A 45 8.43 2.92 16.55
N ASP A 46 7.48 3.25 15.67
CA ASP A 46 6.07 2.88 15.79
C ASP A 46 5.88 1.37 15.65
N THR A 47 4.80 0.86 16.23
CA THR A 47 4.49 -0.57 16.26
C THR A 47 3.33 -0.90 15.32
N VAL A 48 3.56 -1.87 14.43
CA VAL A 48 2.56 -2.39 13.50
C VAL A 48 2.14 -3.77 13.97
N ALA A 49 0.84 -3.92 14.27
CA ALA A 49 0.25 -5.23 14.50
C ALA A 49 0.14 -5.96 13.15
N ILE A 50 0.61 -7.21 13.08
CA ILE A 50 0.58 -8.01 11.85
C ILE A 50 -0.03 -9.38 12.11
N ALA A 51 -0.63 -9.96 11.07
CA ALA A 51 -0.97 -11.38 11.10
C ALA A 51 0.33 -12.21 11.20
N SER A 52 0.34 -13.27 11.99
CA SER A 52 1.45 -14.23 12.06
C SER A 52 0.94 -15.64 11.76
N PRO A 53 1.49 -16.33 10.73
CA PRO A 53 2.49 -15.84 9.78
C PRO A 53 1.92 -14.86 8.72
N VAL A 54 2.81 -14.11 8.06
CA VAL A 54 2.51 -13.21 6.93
C VAL A 54 3.59 -13.26 5.86
N TYR A 55 3.29 -12.72 4.68
CA TYR A 55 4.23 -12.59 3.58
C TYR A 55 5.51 -11.84 3.99
N TYR A 56 6.66 -12.52 3.90
CA TYR A 56 7.94 -12.07 4.44
C TYR A 56 8.41 -10.68 3.94
N THR A 57 8.00 -10.28 2.73
CA THR A 57 8.37 -8.97 2.18
C THR A 57 7.84 -7.82 3.04
N PHE A 58 6.69 -8.01 3.70
CA PHE A 58 6.17 -7.00 4.63
C PHE A 58 7.01 -6.89 5.90
N LEU A 59 7.55 -8.00 6.41
CA LEU A 59 8.49 -7.97 7.54
C LEU A 59 9.75 -7.18 7.18
N HIS A 60 10.29 -7.39 5.98
CA HIS A 60 11.44 -6.62 5.48
C HIS A 60 11.12 -5.13 5.36
N SER A 61 9.95 -4.76 4.79
CA SER A 61 9.53 -3.36 4.70
C SER A 61 9.41 -2.70 6.08
N ILE A 62 8.79 -3.39 7.05
CA ILE A 62 8.64 -2.90 8.42
C ILE A 62 10.02 -2.69 9.06
N GLN A 63 10.91 -3.68 8.96
CA GLN A 63 12.27 -3.58 9.51
C GLN A 63 13.07 -2.44 8.88
N TRP A 64 13.02 -2.30 7.55
CA TRP A 64 13.77 -1.27 6.82
C TRP A 64 13.31 0.15 7.17
N MET A 65 12.03 0.33 7.52
CA MET A 65 11.48 1.60 8.00
C MET A 65 11.75 1.88 9.49
N GLY A 66 12.45 0.97 10.19
CA GLY A 66 12.68 1.09 11.63
C GLY A 66 11.42 0.92 12.49
N LEU A 67 10.40 0.25 11.96
CA LEU A 67 9.15 -0.04 12.67
C LEU A 67 9.30 -1.32 13.50
N LYS A 68 8.45 -1.45 14.53
CA LYS A 68 8.36 -2.64 15.38
C LYS A 68 7.21 -3.52 14.93
N VAL A 69 7.43 -4.84 15.00
CA VAL A 69 6.40 -5.84 14.73
C VAL A 69 5.73 -6.26 16.04
N LEU A 70 4.40 -6.27 16.07
CA LEU A 70 3.61 -6.95 17.07
C LEU A 70 2.82 -8.07 16.39
N GLU A 71 3.19 -9.32 16.66
CA GLU A 71 2.59 -10.47 16.01
C GLU A 71 1.25 -10.84 16.65
N ILE A 72 0.23 -10.99 15.80
CA ILE A 72 -1.10 -11.49 16.16
C ILE A 72 -1.31 -12.85 15.51
N PRO A 73 -1.58 -13.92 16.28
CA PRO A 73 -1.73 -15.26 15.75
C PRO A 73 -2.88 -15.35 14.75
N SER A 74 -2.66 -16.11 13.68
CA SER A 74 -3.65 -16.37 12.64
C SER A 74 -3.88 -17.86 12.47
N THR A 75 -5.10 -18.24 12.08
CA THR A 75 -5.45 -19.63 11.76
C THR A 75 -5.78 -19.79 10.27
N PRO A 76 -5.58 -20.99 9.69
CA PRO A 76 -6.02 -21.28 8.32
C PRO A 76 -7.53 -21.09 8.09
N ARG A 77 -8.34 -21.15 9.14
CA ARG A 77 -9.81 -21.10 9.04
C ARG A 77 -10.37 -19.69 9.17
N GLU A 78 -9.85 -18.91 10.11
CA GLU A 78 -10.45 -17.64 10.51
C GLU A 78 -9.55 -16.44 10.23
N GLY A 79 -8.28 -16.67 9.85
CA GLY A 79 -7.29 -15.61 9.71
C GLY A 79 -6.85 -15.07 11.08
N MET A 80 -6.55 -13.77 11.14
CA MET A 80 -6.06 -13.10 12.35
C MET A 80 -7.10 -13.16 13.49
N SER A 81 -6.65 -13.48 14.71
CA SER A 81 -7.51 -13.39 15.90
C SER A 81 -7.74 -11.94 16.30
N VAL A 82 -8.99 -11.49 16.18
CA VAL A 82 -9.43 -10.16 16.60
C VAL A 82 -9.40 -10.01 18.13
N GLU A 83 -9.61 -11.11 18.86
CA GLU A 83 -9.55 -11.15 20.32
C GLU A 83 -8.12 -10.88 20.82
N VAL A 84 -7.13 -11.56 20.23
CA VAL A 84 -5.72 -11.35 20.58
C VAL A 84 -5.28 -9.97 20.16
N LEU A 85 -5.73 -9.46 19.00
CA LEU A 85 -5.49 -8.07 18.61
C LEU A 85 -6.08 -7.08 19.63
N SER A 86 -7.32 -7.29 20.09
CA SER A 86 -7.96 -6.45 21.10
C SER A 86 -7.16 -6.43 22.41
N TYR A 87 -6.73 -7.60 22.88
CA TYR A 87 -5.82 -7.69 24.03
C TYR A 87 -4.50 -6.96 23.79
N ALA A 88 -3.90 -7.12 22.61
CA ALA A 88 -2.62 -6.52 22.24
C ALA A 88 -2.70 -4.98 22.22
N ILE A 89 -3.76 -4.40 21.65
CA ILE A 89 -4.02 -2.96 21.61
C ILE A 89 -4.15 -2.38 23.03
N ARG A 90 -4.79 -3.10 23.96
CA ARG A 90 -4.95 -2.64 25.34
C ARG A 90 -3.64 -2.59 26.12
N ASN A 91 -2.64 -3.39 25.74
CA ASN A 91 -1.40 -3.58 26.50
C ASN A 91 -0.16 -3.01 25.79
N ASN A 92 -0.28 -2.58 24.54
CA ASN A 92 0.84 -2.10 23.72
C ASN A 92 0.39 -0.91 22.87
N PRO A 93 1.30 0.05 22.57
CA PRO A 93 0.98 1.13 21.66
C PRO A 93 0.99 0.64 20.20
N VAL A 94 -0.18 0.32 19.65
CA VAL A 94 -0.35 -0.09 18.24
C VAL A 94 -0.69 1.12 17.38
N HIS A 95 0.08 1.34 16.32
CA HIS A 95 -0.02 2.53 15.45
C HIS A 95 -0.63 2.21 14.09
N ALA A 96 -0.56 0.95 13.64
CA ALA A 96 -1.25 0.45 12.47
C ALA A 96 -1.45 -1.07 12.60
N CYS A 97 -2.40 -1.61 11.84
CA CYS A 97 -2.59 -3.04 11.67
C CYS A 97 -2.39 -3.41 10.19
N LEU A 98 -1.71 -4.52 9.88
CA LEU A 98 -1.53 -5.03 8.52
C LEU A 98 -2.06 -6.45 8.41
N VAL A 99 -2.96 -6.69 7.46
CA VAL A 99 -3.58 -8.00 7.24
C VAL A 99 -3.64 -8.35 5.76
N ILE A 100 -3.42 -9.62 5.45
CA ILE A 100 -3.84 -10.23 4.17
C ILE A 100 -5.15 -10.94 4.47
N SER A 101 -6.27 -10.32 4.13
CA SER A 101 -7.60 -10.72 4.60
C SER A 101 -8.19 -11.90 3.80
N ASN A 102 -7.86 -11.98 2.52
CA ASN A 102 -8.35 -12.99 1.60
C ASN A 102 -7.18 -13.77 1.03
N PHE A 103 -7.22 -15.09 1.22
CA PHE A 103 -6.20 -16.04 0.75
C PHE A 103 -4.80 -15.65 1.26
N ASN A 104 -4.68 -15.51 2.58
CA ASN A 104 -3.46 -15.14 3.28
C ASN A 104 -2.25 -15.94 2.75
N ASN A 105 -1.12 -15.28 2.55
CA ASN A 105 0.15 -15.97 2.35
C ASN A 105 0.92 -15.95 3.68
N PRO A 106 1.23 -17.11 4.30
CA PRO A 106 1.24 -18.46 3.70
C PRO A 106 0.02 -19.37 4.00
N LEU A 107 -0.94 -18.96 4.83
CA LEU A 107 -1.95 -19.89 5.38
C LEU A 107 -3.07 -20.30 4.41
N GLY A 108 -3.28 -19.55 3.34
CA GLY A 108 -4.42 -19.67 2.44
C GLY A 108 -5.76 -19.22 3.04
N SER A 109 -5.78 -18.69 4.27
CA SER A 109 -7.01 -18.36 4.99
C SER A 109 -7.78 -17.21 4.35
N VAL A 110 -9.10 -17.28 4.44
CA VAL A 110 -10.01 -16.19 4.10
C VAL A 110 -10.72 -15.81 5.39
N MET A 111 -10.55 -14.56 5.84
CA MET A 111 -11.27 -14.06 7.01
C MET A 111 -12.78 -14.04 6.72
N PRO A 112 -13.61 -14.66 7.58
CA PRO A 112 -15.06 -14.55 7.50
C PRO A 112 -15.55 -13.09 7.58
N ASP A 113 -16.68 -12.78 6.94
CA ASP A 113 -17.18 -11.40 6.82
C ASP A 113 -17.58 -10.75 8.15
N ASP A 114 -18.11 -11.54 9.09
CA ASP A 114 -18.34 -11.12 10.47
C ASP A 114 -17.03 -10.74 11.18
N ARG A 115 -15.97 -11.54 10.99
CA ARG A 115 -14.62 -11.26 11.54
C ARG A 115 -13.98 -10.02 10.92
N LYS A 116 -14.22 -9.76 9.63
CA LYS A 116 -13.78 -8.53 8.96
C LYS A 116 -14.46 -7.30 9.54
N ARG A 117 -15.77 -7.36 9.80
CA ARG A 117 -16.51 -6.25 10.45
C ARG A 117 -15.99 -6.00 11.85
N GLU A 118 -15.82 -7.05 12.66
CA GLU A 118 -15.30 -6.93 14.02
C GLU A 118 -13.89 -6.32 14.04
N LEU A 119 -13.02 -6.71 13.11
CA LEU A 119 -11.69 -6.11 12.96
C LEU A 119 -11.76 -4.61 12.66
N VAL A 120 -12.63 -4.19 11.73
CA VAL A 120 -12.79 -2.78 11.37
C VAL A 120 -13.36 -1.99 12.55
N GLU A 121 -14.39 -2.51 13.21
CA GLU A 121 -15.02 -1.88 14.38
C GLU A 121 -14.01 -1.69 15.52
N LEU A 122 -13.24 -2.73 15.85
CA LEU A 122 -12.20 -2.67 16.88
C LEU A 122 -11.16 -1.59 16.57
N LEU A 123 -10.62 -1.58 15.36
CA LEU A 123 -9.59 -0.60 14.98
C LEU A 123 -10.15 0.82 14.90
N ALA A 124 -11.39 0.99 14.44
CA ALA A 124 -12.07 2.28 14.40
C ALA A 124 -12.32 2.88 15.78
N GLN A 125 -12.64 2.06 16.79
CA GLN A 125 -12.79 2.49 18.19
C GLN A 125 -11.50 3.05 18.78
N HIS A 126 -10.34 2.58 18.30
CA HIS A 126 -9.02 3.01 18.77
C HIS A 126 -8.32 3.98 17.81
N ASP A 127 -8.99 4.43 16.74
CA ASP A 127 -8.42 5.29 15.69
C ASP A 127 -7.15 4.71 15.03
N ILE A 128 -7.03 3.38 15.00
CA ILE A 128 -5.88 2.68 14.41
C ILE A 128 -6.17 2.42 12.92
N PRO A 129 -5.30 2.87 11.99
CA PRO A 129 -5.44 2.56 10.58
C PRO A 129 -5.22 1.07 10.30
N LEU A 130 -6.01 0.51 9.38
CA LEU A 130 -5.85 -0.84 8.86
C LEU A 130 -5.29 -0.79 7.45
N ILE A 131 -4.20 -1.50 7.22
CA ILE A 131 -3.64 -1.74 5.90
C ILE A 131 -4.09 -3.13 5.46
N GLU A 132 -4.91 -3.19 4.42
CA GLU A 132 -5.38 -4.43 3.83
C GLU A 132 -4.57 -4.73 2.56
N ASP A 133 -3.88 -5.86 2.53
CA ASP A 133 -3.40 -6.45 1.27
C ASP A 133 -4.43 -7.47 0.75
N ASP A 134 -5.06 -7.13 -0.38
CA ASP A 134 -6.04 -7.95 -1.07
C ASP A 134 -5.55 -8.34 -2.47
N VAL A 135 -4.24 -8.58 -2.63
CA VAL A 135 -3.63 -9.00 -3.91
C VAL A 135 -4.14 -10.34 -4.41
N TYR A 136 -4.63 -11.20 -3.51
CA TYR A 136 -5.12 -12.54 -3.83
C TYR A 136 -6.64 -12.64 -3.91
N GLY A 137 -7.41 -11.60 -3.56
CA GLY A 137 -8.87 -11.68 -3.49
C GLY A 137 -9.56 -12.19 -4.77
N ASP A 138 -8.94 -11.92 -5.92
CA ASP A 138 -9.43 -12.35 -7.23
C ASP A 138 -9.16 -13.84 -7.55
N LEU A 139 -8.44 -14.58 -6.70
CA LEU A 139 -8.10 -16.00 -6.90
C LEU A 139 -9.13 -16.97 -6.33
N ALA A 140 -10.33 -16.49 -5.99
CA ALA A 140 -11.40 -17.35 -5.51
C ALA A 140 -11.78 -18.40 -6.56
N PHE A 141 -11.81 -19.68 -6.16
CA PHE A 141 -12.24 -20.79 -7.01
C PHE A 141 -13.78 -20.89 -7.15
N GLY A 142 -14.54 -20.13 -6.34
CA GLY A 142 -16.00 -20.13 -6.32
C GLY A 142 -16.65 -19.12 -7.27
N SER A 143 -17.98 -19.02 -7.22
CA SER A 143 -18.77 -18.12 -8.08
C SER A 143 -18.64 -16.65 -7.73
N SER A 144 -18.15 -16.31 -6.53
CA SER A 144 -18.00 -14.93 -6.07
C SER A 144 -16.70 -14.75 -5.29
N ARG A 145 -16.04 -13.63 -5.53
CA ARG A 145 -14.88 -13.16 -4.77
C ARG A 145 -15.32 -12.77 -3.34
N PRO A 146 -14.54 -13.12 -2.30
CA PRO A 146 -14.78 -12.63 -0.95
C PRO A 146 -14.73 -11.09 -0.89
N ALA A 147 -15.56 -10.49 -0.02
CA ALA A 147 -15.52 -9.05 0.20
C ALA A 147 -14.14 -8.62 0.73
N ALA A 148 -13.71 -7.42 0.36
CA ALA A 148 -12.57 -6.79 1.02
C ALA A 148 -12.96 -6.34 2.43
N VAL A 149 -11.99 -6.23 3.35
CA VAL A 149 -12.20 -5.62 4.67
C VAL A 149 -12.62 -4.17 4.51
N LYS A 150 -12.05 -3.46 3.52
CA LYS A 150 -12.45 -2.07 3.20
C LYS A 150 -13.93 -1.91 2.88
N ALA A 151 -14.65 -2.96 2.49
CA ALA A 151 -16.10 -2.89 2.27
C ALA A 151 -16.90 -2.56 3.54
N TYR A 152 -16.31 -2.78 4.72
CA TYR A 152 -16.92 -2.53 6.03
C TYR A 152 -16.42 -1.23 6.68
N ASP A 153 -15.62 -0.43 5.97
CA ASP A 153 -14.98 0.79 6.48
C ASP A 153 -15.93 2.00 6.42
N GLU A 154 -16.49 2.39 7.56
CA GLU A 154 -17.34 3.59 7.67
C GLU A 154 -16.54 4.86 8.04
N LYS A 155 -15.43 4.70 8.76
CA LYS A 155 -14.62 5.82 9.28
C LYS A 155 -13.52 6.27 8.31
N GLY A 156 -13.31 5.51 7.24
CA GLY A 156 -12.30 5.76 6.23
C GLY A 156 -10.87 5.46 6.71
N LEU A 157 -10.71 4.49 7.61
CA LEU A 157 -9.45 4.09 8.24
C LEU A 157 -8.79 2.87 7.57
N VAL A 158 -9.47 2.22 6.63
CA VAL A 158 -8.93 1.07 5.91
C VAL A 158 -8.25 1.53 4.62
N LEU A 159 -6.95 1.30 4.52
CA LEU A 159 -6.16 1.47 3.31
C LEU A 159 -6.15 0.16 2.54
N TYR A 160 -6.83 0.13 1.41
CA TYR A 160 -6.87 -1.06 0.57
C TYR A 160 -5.71 -1.06 -0.42
N CYS A 161 -4.94 -2.13 -0.46
CA CYS A 161 -3.81 -2.34 -1.36
C CYS A 161 -4.05 -3.60 -2.21
N SER A 162 -3.81 -3.52 -3.52
CA SER A 162 -3.92 -4.69 -4.40
C SER A 162 -3.06 -4.54 -5.67
N SER A 163 -3.02 -5.59 -6.49
CA SER A 163 -2.23 -5.63 -7.73
C SER A 163 -2.68 -6.73 -8.69
N PHE A 164 -2.39 -6.52 -9.97
CA PHE A 164 -2.58 -7.54 -11.02
C PHE A 164 -1.47 -8.58 -11.08
N SER A 165 -0.49 -8.53 -10.17
CA SER A 165 0.68 -9.42 -10.19
C SER A 165 0.32 -10.91 -10.04
N LYS A 166 -0.86 -11.21 -9.47
CA LYS A 166 -1.33 -12.58 -9.24
C LYS A 166 -2.52 -12.96 -10.11
N THR A 167 -3.08 -12.02 -10.88
CA THR A 167 -4.30 -12.23 -11.67
C THR A 167 -4.10 -12.08 -13.17
N LEU A 168 -3.18 -11.21 -13.60
CA LEU A 168 -2.84 -11.02 -15.01
C LEU A 168 -1.40 -11.44 -15.29
N ALA A 169 -0.44 -10.64 -14.82
CA ALA A 169 0.98 -10.93 -14.97
C ALA A 169 1.82 -10.10 -13.99
N PRO A 170 2.79 -10.70 -13.27
CA PRO A 170 3.69 -9.96 -12.40
C PRO A 170 4.57 -8.94 -13.17
N GLY A 171 4.87 -9.23 -14.44
CA GLY A 171 5.68 -8.35 -15.30
C GLY A 171 5.03 -7.01 -15.64
N TYR A 172 3.72 -6.85 -15.45
CA TYR A 172 3.06 -5.57 -15.72
C TYR A 172 3.37 -4.50 -14.68
N ARG A 173 3.82 -4.89 -13.48
CA ARG A 173 4.17 -3.93 -12.40
C ARG A 173 3.05 -2.91 -12.18
N VAL A 174 1.79 -3.37 -12.12
CA VAL A 174 0.63 -2.52 -11.83
C VAL A 174 -0.01 -2.97 -10.52
N GLY A 175 -0.06 -2.05 -9.57
CA GLY A 175 -0.78 -2.15 -8.30
C GLY A 175 -1.56 -0.86 -8.03
N TRP A 176 -2.28 -0.83 -6.93
CA TRP A 176 -2.94 0.39 -6.49
C TRP A 176 -3.22 0.37 -5.00
N ILE A 177 -3.41 1.57 -4.46
CA ILE A 177 -3.93 1.82 -3.13
C ILE A 177 -5.19 2.68 -3.20
N ALA A 178 -6.22 2.31 -2.44
CA ALA A 178 -7.37 3.14 -2.12
C ALA A 178 -7.26 3.51 -0.62
N PRO A 179 -6.67 4.67 -0.30
CA PRO A 179 -6.13 5.02 1.00
C PRO A 179 -7.19 5.58 1.99
N GLY A 180 -8.43 5.78 1.56
CA GLY A 180 -9.48 6.35 2.41
C GLY A 180 -9.21 7.79 2.83
N THR A 181 -9.54 8.13 4.08
CA THR A 181 -9.44 9.51 4.59
C THR A 181 -8.00 10.00 4.78
N LEU A 182 -6.98 9.17 4.52
CA LEU A 182 -5.57 9.57 4.50
C LEU A 182 -5.24 10.64 3.44
N PHE A 183 -6.06 10.76 2.39
CA PHE A 183 -5.95 11.84 1.40
C PHE A 183 -6.91 13.00 1.68
N SER A 184 -7.58 12.98 2.84
CA SER A 184 -8.40 14.09 3.31
C SER A 184 -7.53 15.27 3.75
N THR A 185 -7.99 16.47 3.43
CA THR A 185 -7.42 17.74 3.90
C THR A 185 -7.53 17.91 5.42
N ALA A 186 -8.21 17.01 6.14
CA ALA A 186 -8.43 17.04 7.58
C ALA A 186 -7.17 16.81 8.44
N GLY A 187 -5.98 16.60 7.85
CA GLY A 187 -4.70 16.57 8.58
C GLY A 187 -4.56 15.40 9.56
N ARG A 188 -5.36 14.34 9.40
CA ARG A 188 -5.45 13.20 10.33
C ARG A 188 -4.14 12.42 10.46
N TYR A 189 -3.28 12.48 9.44
CA TYR A 189 -1.98 11.82 9.43
C TYR A 189 -0.90 12.83 9.06
N GLY A 190 0.15 12.88 9.88
CA GLY A 190 1.23 13.87 9.77
C GLY A 190 2.38 13.46 8.83
N ASN A 191 2.27 12.31 8.17
CA ASN A 191 3.31 11.78 7.28
C ASN A 191 2.80 11.88 5.84
N CYS A 192 3.08 12.99 5.17
CA CYS A 192 2.70 13.20 3.77
C CYS A 192 3.73 12.55 2.85
N ILE A 193 3.30 11.61 2.01
CA ILE A 193 4.16 11.07 0.95
C ILE A 193 4.07 11.98 -0.26
N ARG A 194 5.21 12.59 -0.64
CA ARG A 194 5.37 13.19 -1.96
C ARG A 194 5.60 12.08 -2.98
N LEU A 195 4.52 11.65 -3.60
CA LEU A 195 4.58 10.75 -4.75
C LEU A 195 5.16 11.50 -5.95
N ASN A 196 6.44 11.25 -6.23
CA ASN A 196 7.05 11.63 -7.50
C ASN A 196 6.89 10.47 -8.47
N ALA A 197 5.94 10.58 -9.39
CA ALA A 197 5.83 9.65 -10.51
C ALA A 197 6.54 10.25 -11.73
N ALA A 198 7.60 9.60 -12.20
CA ALA A 198 8.18 9.90 -13.50
C ALA A 198 7.42 9.10 -14.57
N PHE A 199 6.61 9.79 -15.37
CA PHE A 199 5.93 9.17 -16.50
C PHE A 199 6.87 9.12 -17.70
N TRP A 200 7.57 8.01 -17.89
CA TRP A 200 8.35 7.80 -19.10
C TRP A 200 7.44 7.79 -20.32
N SER A 201 7.79 8.56 -21.34
CA SER A 201 7.07 8.66 -22.61
C SER A 201 8.05 9.08 -23.69
N GLU A 202 7.72 8.85 -24.97
CA GLU A 202 8.54 9.34 -26.10
C GLU A 202 8.82 10.85 -25.97
N ARG A 203 7.87 11.62 -25.44
CA ARG A 203 8.07 13.06 -25.20
C ARG A 203 9.11 13.36 -24.12
N VAL A 204 9.16 12.56 -23.06
CA VAL A 204 10.17 12.70 -21.99
C VAL A 204 11.54 12.27 -22.49
N GLU A 205 11.59 11.23 -23.31
CA GLU A 205 12.81 10.75 -23.97
C GLU A 205 13.40 11.81 -24.91
N GLN A 206 12.59 12.36 -25.81
CA GLN A 206 12.98 13.47 -26.70
C GLN A 206 13.43 14.73 -25.92
N ALA A 207 12.74 15.05 -24.81
CA ALA A 207 13.12 16.17 -23.96
C ALA A 207 14.48 15.94 -23.29
N LEU A 208 14.78 14.71 -22.85
CA LEU A 208 16.07 14.35 -22.27
C LEU A 208 17.20 14.39 -23.30
N GLU A 209 16.95 13.93 -24.53
CA GLU A 209 17.90 14.07 -25.65
C GLU A 209 18.24 15.55 -25.90
N THR A 210 17.21 16.39 -26.01
CA THR A 210 17.37 17.84 -26.23
C THR A 210 18.18 18.50 -25.11
N VAL A 211 17.86 18.19 -23.85
CA VAL A 211 18.60 18.71 -22.69
C VAL A 211 20.06 18.21 -22.71
N GLY A 212 20.29 16.96 -23.11
CA GLY A 212 21.63 16.38 -23.28
C GLY A 212 22.45 17.14 -24.33
N GLU A 213 21.87 17.43 -25.49
CA GLU A 213 22.52 18.21 -26.56
C GLU A 213 22.87 19.64 -26.10
N MET A 214 21.95 20.30 -25.39
CA MET A 214 22.19 21.63 -24.81
C MET A 214 23.31 21.59 -23.77
N ALA A 215 23.33 20.57 -22.90
CA ALA A 215 24.38 20.41 -21.90
C ALA A 215 25.76 20.18 -22.54
N ILE A 216 25.85 19.36 -23.58
CA ILE A 216 27.08 19.14 -24.35
C ILE A 216 27.56 20.44 -24.99
N THR A 217 26.63 21.21 -25.56
CA THR A 217 26.95 22.50 -26.19
C THR A 217 27.48 23.50 -25.17
N ALA A 218 26.83 23.60 -24.01
CA ALA A 218 27.26 24.44 -22.90
C ALA A 218 28.66 24.06 -22.39
N LEU A 219 28.92 22.76 -22.17
CA LEU A 219 30.21 22.25 -21.71
C LEU A 219 31.34 22.48 -22.71
N ARG A 220 31.05 22.45 -24.02
CA ARG A 220 32.02 22.76 -25.08
C ARG A 220 32.28 24.26 -25.23
N SER A 221 31.31 25.10 -24.84
CA SER A 221 31.43 26.55 -24.86
C SER A 221 32.07 27.15 -23.60
N SER A 222 32.21 26.37 -22.53
CA SER A 222 32.97 26.78 -21.34
C SER A 222 34.47 26.83 -21.66
N PRO A 223 35.14 27.99 -21.53
CA PRO A 223 36.58 28.07 -21.72
C PRO A 223 37.26 27.22 -20.65
N SER A 224 38.20 26.37 -21.05
CA SER A 224 39.02 25.58 -20.16
C SER A 224 39.67 26.47 -19.09
N SER A 225 39.18 26.41 -17.85
CA SER A 225 39.89 26.96 -16.71
C SER A 225 41.14 26.11 -16.51
N ARG A 226 42.24 26.61 -17.07
CA ARG A 226 43.61 26.12 -16.94
C ARG A 226 43.88 25.57 -15.54
N VAL A 227 44.29 24.31 -15.47
CA VAL A 227 45.10 23.79 -14.37
C VAL A 227 46.37 24.65 -14.33
N ARG A 228 46.43 25.62 -13.41
CA ARG A 228 47.69 26.28 -13.05
C ARG A 228 48.50 25.26 -12.27
N ARG A 229 49.51 24.65 -12.91
CA ARG A 229 50.65 24.09 -12.17
C ARG A 229 51.41 25.28 -11.57
N ALA A 230 51.45 25.35 -10.25
CA ALA A 230 52.37 26.23 -9.53
C ALA A 230 53.77 25.57 -9.51
N PRO A 231 54.86 26.37 -9.49
CA PRO A 231 56.24 25.88 -9.48
C PRO A 231 56.61 25.11 -8.21
#